data_AF-A0A349PUJ5-F1
#
_entry.id   AF-A0A349PUJ5-F1
#
_cell.length_a   1.000
_cell.length_b   1.000
_cell.length_c   1.000
_cell.angle_alpha   90.00
_cell.angle_beta   90.00
_cell.angle_gamma   90.00
#
_symmetry.space_group_name_H-M   'P 1'
#
loop_
_entity.id
_entity.type
_entity.pdbx_description
1 polymer ?
#
loop_
_entity_poly.entity_id
_entity_poly.type
_entity_poly.pdbx_seq_one_letter_code
_entity_poly.pdbx_strand_id
1 'polypeptide(L)' 'GRTHQIRASMADLGHPLLGDGKYGVGSVNRKYGETQQALYSYRLRFDFPSDAGILEYLRGREFQVDEVPFQKKYFS' A
#
# COMPACT_ATOMS: atom_id res chain seq x y z
N GLY A 1 6.61 10.02 1.88
CA GLY A 1 5.60 9.83 0.82
C GLY A 1 6.08 10.34 -0.52
N ARG A 2 7.24 9.88 -0.99
CA ARG A 2 7.71 10.14 -2.37
C ARG A 2 6.92 9.27 -3.36
N THR A 3 6.87 9.67 -4.62
CA THR A 3 6.26 8.88 -5.69
C THR A 3 6.84 7.46 -5.72
N HIS A 4 5.96 6.45 -5.65
CA HIS A 4 6.32 5.03 -5.66
C HIS A 4 7.29 4.57 -4.56
N GLN A 5 7.40 5.29 -3.44
CA GLN A 5 8.42 5.04 -2.42
C GLN A 5 8.46 3.57 -1.96
N ILE A 6 7.32 3.00 -1.54
CA ILE A 6 7.25 1.60 -1.09
C ILE A 6 7.63 0.63 -2.21
N ARG A 7 7.10 0.85 -3.42
CA ARG A 7 7.30 -0.02 -4.59
C ARG A 7 8.79 -0.11 -4.98
N ALA A 8 9.44 1.04 -5.09
CA ALA A 8 10.86 1.12 -5.43
C ALA A 8 11.74 0.53 -4.33
N SER A 9 11.47 0.86 -3.06
CA SER A 9 12.24 0.32 -1.93
C SER A 9 12.14 -1.20 -1.82
N MET A 10 10.96 -1.79 -1.99
CA MET A 10 10.78 -3.24 -1.95
C MET A 10 11.53 -3.95 -3.08
N ALA A 11 11.54 -3.36 -4.28
CA ALA A 11 12.31 -3.90 -5.41
C ALA A 11 13.84 -3.77 -5.20
N ASP A 12 14.30 -2.64 -4.68
CA ASP A 12 15.72 -2.41 -4.34
C ASP A 12 16.25 -3.41 -3.30
N LEU A 13 15.41 -3.78 -2.34
CA LEU A 13 15.69 -4.84 -1.35
C LEU A 13 15.64 -6.27 -1.93
N GLY A 14 15.33 -6.45 -3.22
CA GLY A 14 15.20 -7.76 -3.85
C GLY A 14 13.86 -8.47 -3.60
N HIS A 15 12.88 -7.77 -3.02
CA HIS A 15 11.56 -8.30 -2.67
C HIS A 15 10.43 -7.48 -3.31
N PRO A 16 10.38 -7.34 -4.65
CA PRO A 16 9.40 -6.49 -5.29
C PRO A 16 7.97 -6.97 -5.05
N LEU A 17 7.02 -6.03 -5.10
CA LEU A 17 5.60 -6.32 -4.89
C LEU A 17 5.02 -7.14 -6.05
N LEU A 18 4.21 -8.15 -5.71
CA LEU A 18 3.47 -8.93 -6.69
C LEU A 18 2.51 -8.03 -7.49
N GLY A 19 2.42 -8.27 -8.80
CA GLY A 19 1.55 -7.50 -9.71
C GLY A 19 2.06 -6.09 -10.03
N ASP A 20 3.19 -5.65 -9.45
CA ASP A 20 3.80 -4.38 -9.84
C ASP A 20 4.40 -4.48 -11.24
N GLY A 21 3.83 -3.75 -12.21
CA GLY A 21 4.29 -3.76 -13.59
C GLY A 21 5.59 -3.00 -13.86
N LYS A 22 5.99 -2.07 -12.98
CA LYS A 22 7.17 -1.21 -13.19
C LYS A 22 8.40 -1.73 -12.45
N TYR A 23 8.22 -2.15 -11.21
CA TYR A 23 9.31 -2.58 -10.34
C TYR A 23 9.26 -4.08 -10.01
N GLY A 24 8.23 -4.79 -10.46
CA GLY A 24 8.03 -6.22 -10.22
C GLY A 24 8.62 -7.14 -11.27
N VAL A 25 8.39 -8.44 -11.08
CA VAL A 25 8.89 -9.49 -11.96
C VAL A 25 7.77 -10.00 -12.83
N GLY A 26 7.80 -9.65 -14.12
CA GLY A 26 6.70 -9.96 -15.05
C GLY A 26 6.38 -11.45 -15.24
N SER A 27 7.37 -12.35 -15.09
CA SER A 27 7.11 -13.80 -15.10
C SER A 27 6.32 -14.26 -13.86
N VAL A 28 6.64 -13.71 -12.69
CA VAL A 28 5.93 -13.99 -11.44
C VAL A 28 4.51 -13.41 -11.50
N ASN A 29 4.35 -12.16 -11.93
CA ASN A 29 3.03 -11.53 -12.07
C ASN A 29 2.10 -12.36 -12.97
N ARG A 30 2.59 -12.84 -14.12
CA ARG A 30 1.83 -13.73 -15.02
C ARG A 30 1.49 -15.08 -14.37
N LYS A 31 2.41 -15.68 -13.62
CA LYS A 31 2.17 -16.93 -12.89
C LYS A 31 1.02 -16.80 -11.88
N TYR A 32 0.90 -15.66 -11.23
CA TYR A 32 -0.16 -15.38 -10.25
C TYR A 32 -1.41 -14.70 -10.86
N GLY A 33 -1.36 -14.33 -12.15
CA GLY A 33 -2.43 -13.61 -12.83
C GLY A 33 -2.67 -12.20 -12.27
N GLU A 34 -1.69 -11.59 -11.61
CA GLU A 34 -1.82 -10.26 -11.01
C GLU A 34 -1.39 -9.16 -11.97
N THR A 35 -2.21 -8.12 -12.07
CA THR A 35 -2.01 -6.98 -12.99
C THR A 35 -1.81 -5.65 -12.27
N GLN A 36 -1.99 -5.62 -10.96
CA GLN A 36 -1.85 -4.42 -10.13
C GLN A 36 -0.97 -4.72 -8.94
N GLN A 37 -0.23 -3.72 -8.45
CA GLN A 37 0.62 -3.87 -7.28
C GLN A 37 -0.21 -4.34 -6.08
N ALA A 38 0.24 -5.42 -5.43
CA ALA A 38 -0.28 -5.90 -4.15
C ALA A 38 0.12 -4.93 -3.02
N LEU A 39 -0.43 -3.72 -3.09
CA LEU A 39 -0.20 -2.61 -2.17
C LEU A 39 -1.54 -1.92 -1.90
N TYR A 40 -1.89 -1.78 -0.62
CA TYR A 40 -3.16 -1.20 -0.22
C TYR A 40 -2.97 -0.29 0.99
N SER A 41 -3.52 0.92 0.92
CA SER A 41 -3.53 1.86 2.05
C SER A 41 -4.65 1.49 3.01
N TYR A 42 -4.46 0.42 3.78
CA TYR A 42 -5.54 -0.21 4.55
C TYR A 42 -5.97 0.58 5.79
N ARG A 43 -5.10 1.43 6.34
CA ARG A 43 -5.37 2.26 7.52
C ARG A 43 -4.77 3.66 7.36
N LEU A 44 -5.52 4.67 7.77
CA LEU A 44 -5.09 6.07 7.82
C LEU A 44 -5.51 6.66 9.15
N ARG A 45 -4.55 7.23 9.89
CA ARG A 45 -4.78 7.91 11.17
C ARG A 45 -4.22 9.32 11.13
N PHE A 46 -4.98 10.27 11.68
CA PHE A 46 -4.63 11.68 11.70
C PHE A 46 -4.19 12.12 13.10
N ASP A 47 -2.88 12.01 13.37
CA ASP A 47 -2.25 12.46 14.61
C ASP A 47 -1.49 13.78 14.38
N PHE A 48 -2.22 14.89 14.23
CA PHE A 48 -1.57 16.18 14.00
C PHE A 48 -0.76 16.61 15.23
N PRO A 49 0.56 16.92 15.10
CA PRO A 49 1.39 17.34 16.23
C PRO A 49 1.19 18.81 16.63
N SER A 50 0.50 19.58 15.78
CA SER A 50 0.19 21.00 15.95
C SER A 50 -1.24 21.28 15.53
N ASP A 51 -1.66 22.55 15.57
CA ASP A 51 -2.91 23.01 14.96
C ASP A 51 -3.05 22.52 13.52
N ALA A 52 -4.23 22.01 13.16
CA ALA A 52 -4.53 21.45 11.84
C ALA A 52 -5.47 22.34 11.01
N GLY A 53 -5.80 23.53 11.50
CA GLY A 53 -6.66 24.50 10.81
C GLY A 53 -7.99 23.89 10.35
N ILE A 54 -8.28 24.00 9.05
CA ILE A 54 -9.53 23.47 8.46
C ILE A 54 -9.66 21.94 8.57
N LEU A 55 -8.59 21.22 8.90
CA LEU A 55 -8.58 19.76 9.06
C LEU A 55 -8.67 19.31 10.51
N GLU A 56 -8.87 20.23 11.46
CA GLU A 56 -8.95 19.93 12.90
C GLU A 56 -10.01 18.84 13.23
N TYR A 57 -11.10 18.79 12.47
CA TYR A 57 -12.14 17.77 12.58
C TYR A 57 -11.66 16.33 12.31
N LEU A 58 -10.47 16.16 11.73
CA LEU A 58 -9.84 14.86 11.52
C LEU A 58 -8.94 14.44 12.69
N ARG A 59 -8.61 15.32 13.64
CA ARG A 59 -7.69 15.00 14.73
C ARG A 59 -8.13 13.75 15.50
N GLY A 60 -7.21 12.81 15.65
CA GLY A 60 -7.43 11.54 16.36
C GLY A 60 -8.34 10.57 15.62
N ARG A 61 -8.86 10.91 14.44
CA ARG A 61 -9.68 10.01 13.63
C ARG A 61 -8.80 8.99 12.93
N GLU A 62 -9.31 7.77 12.88
CA GLU A 62 -8.74 6.66 12.15
C GLU A 62 -9.79 6.08 11.20
N PHE A 63 -9.34 5.73 10.01
CA PHE A 63 -10.12 5.10 8.97
C PHE A 63 -9.38 3.83 8.56
N GLN A 64 -10.12 2.72 8.48
CA GLN A 64 -9.57 1.43 8.12
C GLN A 64 -10.55 0.68 7.23
N VAL A 65 -10.03 -0.15 6.33
CA VAL A 65 -10.83 -1.12 5.57
C VAL A 65 -10.91 -2.45 6.30
N ASP A 66 -12.04 -3.12 6.20
CA ASP A 66 -12.26 -4.42 6.86
C ASP A 66 -11.45 -5.55 6.21
N GLU A 67 -11.33 -5.54 4.87
CA GLU A 67 -10.64 -6.58 4.12
C GLU A 67 -9.67 -5.99 3.08
N VAL A 68 -8.49 -6.59 2.96
CA VAL A 68 -7.56 -6.33 1.86
C VAL A 68 -7.62 -7.50 0.86
N PRO A 69 -8.04 -7.28 -0.41
CA PRO A 69 -8.34 -8.37 -1.33
C PRO A 69 -7.19 -9.37 -1.55
N PHE A 70 -5.96 -8.88 -1.78
CA PHE A 70 -4.82 -9.76 -2.00
C PHE A 70 -4.37 -10.47 -0.72
N GLN A 71 -4.60 -9.87 0.45
CA GLN A 71 -4.28 -10.50 1.73
C GLN A 71 -5.13 -11.76 1.90
N LYS A 72 -6.45 -11.64 1.70
CA LYS A 72 -7.38 -12.76 1.76
C LYS A 72 -7.05 -13.85 0.75
N LYS A 73 -6.60 -13.48 -0.44
CA LYS A 73 -6.23 -14.41 -1.51
C LYS A 73 -4.97 -15.22 -1.23
N TYR A 74 -3.95 -14.63 -0.57
CA TYR A 74 -2.60 -15.21 -0.49
C TYR A 74 -2.10 -15.53 0.93
N PHE A 75 -2.75 -15.00 1.96
CA PHE A 75 -2.28 -15.07 3.35
C PHE A 75 -3.40 -15.50 4.32
N SER A 76 -4.40 -16.23 3.82
CA SER A 76 -5.42 -16.91 4.63
C SER A 76 -5.00 -18.32 5.03
#